data_AF-A0AAN9VET9-F1
#
_entry.id   AF-A0AAN9VET9-F1
#
_cell.length_a   1.000
_cell.length_b   1.000
_cell.length_c   1.000
_cell.angle_alpha   90.00
_cell.angle_beta   90.00
_cell.angle_gamma   90.00
#
_symmetry.space_group_name_H-M   'P 1'
#
loop_
_entity.id
_entity.type
_entity.pdbx_description
1 polymer ?
#
loop_
_entity_poly.entity_id
_entity_poly.type
_entity_poly.pdbx_seq_one_letter_code
_entity_poly.pdbx_strand_id
1 'polypeptide(L)'
;MWWRKCKMRHSQTPDLQDPSFDVGRSKYRNVNEDHLRPMQRQTSAKFPSTKTDFNYLCDLVEQWKRKEIKRISLLKLESSKRAEFCALLELEIKLLLIIEEYRNKIKREKEERKNIQLIQKHASPKSQSDSYKFKTNISSTESQWAQVLKEIYISLCQPDIWSQLNAIRHLQDTISSFNSKHIRNILCLLQRENALFNMGVREEQTFLLRERAKMLFMEFIKTFKWNQSVPTT
;
A
#
# COMPACT_ATOMS: atom_id res chain seq x y z
N MET A 1 -31.48 -29.87 56.38
CA MET A 1 -30.71 -29.62 55.13
C MET A 1 -30.31 -28.14 55.15
N TRP A 2 -29.15 -27.77 55.68
CA TRP A 2 -27.88 -27.60 54.94
C TRP A 2 -28.06 -26.76 53.66
N TRP A 3 -27.87 -25.43 53.72
CA TRP A 3 -26.68 -24.72 53.18
C TRP A 3 -26.86 -23.17 53.27
N ARG A 4 -26.18 -22.59 54.27
CA ARG A 4 -25.37 -21.34 54.29
C ARG A 4 -25.92 -20.09 53.54
N LYS A 5 -26.32 -19.04 54.29
CA LYS A 5 -25.50 -17.85 54.60
C LYS A 5 -24.71 -17.27 53.40
N CYS A 6 -25.18 -16.14 52.86
CA CYS A 6 -24.39 -14.91 52.68
C CYS A 6 -25.26 -13.75 52.19
N LYS A 7 -25.61 -12.87 53.13
CA LYS A 7 -26.18 -11.54 52.89
C LYS A 7 -25.01 -10.62 52.50
N MET A 8 -24.71 -10.47 51.21
CA MET A 8 -23.70 -9.53 50.74
C MET A 8 -24.33 -8.16 50.48
N ARG A 9 -24.06 -7.30 51.46
CA ARG A 9 -24.16 -5.85 51.50
C ARG A 9 -23.76 -5.22 50.16
N HIS A 10 -24.61 -4.35 49.61
CA HIS A 10 -24.19 -3.35 48.63
C HIS A 10 -23.03 -2.56 49.23
N SER A 11 -21.82 -2.77 48.72
CA SER A 11 -20.71 -1.85 48.89
C SER A 11 -20.50 -1.17 47.54
N GLN A 12 -20.91 0.10 47.49
CA GLN A 12 -20.39 1.07 46.54
C GLN A 12 -18.87 0.86 46.43
N THR A 13 -18.41 0.49 45.24
CA THR A 13 -17.01 0.62 44.89
C THR A 13 -16.69 2.11 44.92
N PRO A 14 -15.70 2.57 45.73
CA PRO A 14 -15.25 3.95 45.59
C PRO A 14 -14.60 4.05 44.21
N ASP A 15 -15.16 4.91 43.36
CA ASP A 15 -14.47 5.41 42.16
C ASP A 15 -13.20 6.12 42.62
N LEU A 16 -12.10 5.38 42.70
CA LEU A 16 -10.76 5.93 42.71
C LEU A 16 -10.44 6.36 41.27
N GLN A 17 -11.05 7.47 40.86
CA GLN A 17 -10.51 8.31 39.81
C GLN A 17 -9.28 9.00 40.41
N ASP A 18 -8.13 8.32 40.40
CA ASP A 18 -6.84 8.93 40.68
C ASP A 18 -6.51 9.89 39.53
N PRO A 19 -6.59 11.23 39.73
CA PRO A 19 -6.39 12.20 38.64
C PRO A 19 -4.94 12.22 38.14
N SER A 20 -4.03 11.53 38.84
CA SER A 20 -2.59 11.54 38.57
C SER A 20 -2.17 10.54 37.48
N PHE A 21 -3.03 9.60 37.07
CA PHE A 21 -2.70 8.59 36.04
C PHE A 21 -2.94 9.08 34.61
N ASP A 22 -3.84 10.05 34.41
CA ASP A 22 -4.19 10.56 33.07
C ASP A 22 -3.33 11.74 32.59
N VAL A 23 -2.53 12.35 33.48
CA VAL A 23 -1.71 13.54 33.17
C VAL A 23 -0.57 13.21 32.19
N GLY A 24 -0.12 11.95 32.14
CA GLY A 24 0.95 11.50 31.24
C GLY A 24 0.52 11.39 29.77
N ARG A 25 -0.77 11.17 29.49
CA ARG A 25 -1.26 10.91 28.13
C ARG A 25 -1.40 12.19 27.29
N SER A 26 -1.59 13.34 27.95
CA SER A 26 -1.84 14.63 27.30
C SER A 26 -0.60 15.27 26.67
N LYS A 27 0.61 15.06 27.23
CA LYS A 27 1.84 15.65 26.68
C LYS A 27 2.22 15.11 25.30
N TYR A 28 1.97 13.84 25.02
CA TYR A 28 2.33 13.21 23.75
C TYR A 28 1.41 13.54 22.57
N ARG A 29 0.32 14.29 22.80
CA ARG A 29 -0.55 14.75 21.71
C ARG A 29 0.06 15.95 20.97
N ASN A 30 0.76 16.83 21.67
CA ASN A 30 1.37 18.05 21.13
C ASN A 30 2.84 17.90 20.72
N VAL A 31 3.57 16.92 21.29
CA VAL A 31 4.97 16.61 20.92
C VAL A 31 5.08 16.11 19.47
N ASN A 32 4.01 15.50 18.95
CA ASN A 32 3.93 15.13 17.53
C ASN A 32 4.11 16.36 16.64
N GLU A 33 3.43 17.47 16.92
CA GLU A 33 3.48 18.67 16.08
C GLU A 33 4.86 19.36 16.10
N ASP A 34 5.49 19.49 17.27
CA ASP A 34 6.73 20.27 17.42
C ASP A 34 7.98 19.53 16.91
N HIS A 35 7.98 18.19 16.88
CA HIS A 35 9.08 17.39 16.32
C HIS A 35 8.87 16.98 14.86
N LEU A 36 7.62 17.00 14.36
CA LEU A 36 7.34 16.80 12.94
C LEU A 36 7.66 18.05 12.09
N ARG A 37 7.58 19.26 12.65
CA ARG A 37 7.86 20.52 11.93
C ARG A 37 9.31 20.65 11.41
N PRO A 38 10.36 20.31 12.17
CA PRO A 38 11.73 20.29 11.65
C PRO A 38 11.92 19.20 10.58
N MET A 39 11.27 18.06 10.74
CA MET A 39 11.31 16.93 9.80
C MET A 39 10.71 17.33 8.45
N GLN A 40 9.58 18.03 8.44
CA GLN A 40 8.92 18.58 7.24
C GLN A 40 9.73 19.69 6.55
N ARG A 41 10.49 20.49 7.30
CA ARG A 41 11.33 21.57 6.74
C ARG A 41 12.64 21.07 6.13
N GLN A 42 13.17 19.94 6.61
CA GLN A 42 14.46 19.38 6.16
C GLN A 42 14.32 18.33 5.06
N THR A 43 13.18 17.65 4.95
CA THR A 43 12.83 16.87 3.74
C THR A 43 12.38 17.85 2.65
N SER A 44 13.33 18.46 1.95
CA SER A 44 13.12 19.41 0.85
C SER A 44 11.94 19.04 -0.07
N ALA A 45 10.76 19.63 0.12
CA ALA A 45 9.63 19.74 -0.83
C ALA A 45 9.18 18.47 -1.61
N LYS A 46 9.75 17.29 -1.36
CA LYS A 46 9.58 16.06 -2.12
C LYS A 46 9.39 14.92 -1.13
N PHE A 47 8.31 14.18 -1.32
CA PHE A 47 8.05 12.98 -0.55
C PHE A 47 9.21 11.98 -0.69
N PRO A 48 9.63 11.30 0.40
CA PRO A 48 10.80 10.43 0.41
C PRO A 48 10.57 9.27 -0.58
N SER A 49 11.45 9.09 -1.56
CA SER A 49 11.25 8.09 -2.62
C SER A 49 12.46 7.18 -2.81
N THR A 50 13.62 7.65 -2.39
CA THR A 50 14.90 6.95 -2.52
C THR A 50 15.23 6.19 -1.23
N LYS A 51 16.01 5.11 -1.34
CA LYS A 51 16.50 4.36 -0.18
C LYS A 51 17.25 5.25 0.82
N THR A 52 18.02 6.22 0.32
CA THR A 52 18.73 7.22 1.12
C THR A 52 17.79 8.04 1.98
N ASP A 53 16.63 8.43 1.42
CA ASP A 53 15.63 9.24 2.11
C ASP A 53 15.01 8.46 3.28
N PHE A 54 14.75 7.16 3.07
CA PHE A 54 14.25 6.28 4.13
C PHE A 54 15.28 6.02 5.23
N ASN A 55 16.55 5.84 4.85
CA ASN A 55 17.62 5.70 5.84
C ASN A 55 17.73 6.97 6.70
N TYR A 56 17.66 8.15 6.07
CA TYR A 56 17.67 9.42 6.78
C TYR A 56 16.49 9.57 7.76
N LEU A 57 15.29 9.13 7.38
CA LEU A 57 14.14 9.12 8.28
C LEU A 57 14.35 8.19 9.49
N CYS A 58 14.91 7.00 9.27
CA CYS A 58 15.26 6.11 10.37
C CYS A 58 16.31 6.75 11.30
N ASP A 59 17.34 7.39 10.74
CA ASP A 59 18.38 8.09 11.51
C ASP A 59 17.78 9.22 12.36
N LEU A 60 16.79 9.96 11.84
CA LEU A 60 16.07 10.99 12.58
C LEU A 60 15.27 10.40 13.75
N VAL A 61 14.58 9.28 13.55
CA VAL A 61 13.86 8.56 14.62
C VAL A 61 14.83 8.10 15.70
N GLU A 62 16.00 7.57 15.32
CA GLU A 62 17.04 7.17 16.27
C GLU A 62 17.62 8.36 17.05
N GLN A 63 17.85 9.50 16.39
CA GLN A 63 18.29 10.73 17.06
C GLN A 63 17.26 11.23 18.07
N TRP A 64 15.98 11.24 17.69
CA TRP A 64 14.88 11.59 18.58
C TRP A 64 14.83 10.65 19.80
N LYS A 65 14.84 9.33 19.56
CA LYS A 65 14.88 8.31 20.62
C LYS A 65 16.04 8.53 21.58
N ARG A 66 17.26 8.81 21.08
CA ARG A 66 18.42 9.10 21.94
C ARG A 66 18.23 10.33 22.82
N LYS A 67 17.63 11.41 22.29
CA LYS A 67 17.31 12.61 23.07
C LYS A 67 16.26 12.30 24.15
N GLU A 68 15.27 11.51 23.79
CA GLU A 68 14.16 11.17 24.69
C GLU A 68 14.58 10.21 25.81
N ILE A 69 15.44 9.22 25.52
CA ILE A 69 16.06 8.37 26.54
C ILE A 69 16.84 9.23 27.55
N LYS A 70 17.62 10.22 27.07
CA LYS A 70 18.32 11.15 27.96
C LYS A 70 17.34 11.94 28.83
N ARG A 71 16.24 12.45 28.27
CA ARG A 71 15.19 13.15 29.02
C ARG A 71 14.56 12.27 30.10
N ILE A 72 14.15 11.05 29.76
CA ILE A 72 13.51 10.10 30.70
C ILE A 72 14.48 9.65 31.79
N SER A 73 15.77 9.48 31.46
CA SER A 73 16.79 9.08 32.45
C SER A 73 16.93 10.04 33.63
N LEU A 74 16.64 11.34 33.41
CA LEU A 74 16.69 12.41 34.42
C LEU A 74 15.52 12.39 35.41
N LEU A 75 14.47 11.61 35.17
CA LEU A 75 13.35 11.48 36.11
C LEU A 75 13.85 10.85 37.43
N LYS A 76 13.19 11.15 38.56
CA LYS A 76 13.59 10.62 39.88
C LYS A 76 12.86 9.33 40.26
N LEU A 77 11.60 9.19 39.84
CA LEU A 77 10.76 8.04 40.19
C LEU A 77 10.94 6.88 39.20
N GLU A 78 11.22 5.68 39.71
CA GLU A 78 11.37 4.49 38.87
C GLU A 78 10.08 4.05 38.19
N SER A 79 8.94 4.14 38.88
CA SER A 79 7.62 3.81 38.32
C SER A 79 7.27 4.73 37.15
N SER A 80 7.51 6.03 37.31
CA SER A 80 7.34 7.03 36.24
C SER A 80 8.29 6.78 35.06
N LYS A 81 9.55 6.42 35.32
CA LYS A 81 10.50 6.03 34.25
C LYS A 81 10.00 4.86 33.41
N ARG A 82 9.54 3.79 34.07
CA ARG A 82 9.07 2.58 33.37
C ARG A 82 7.86 2.89 32.47
N ALA A 83 6.90 3.68 32.98
CA ALA A 83 5.75 4.10 32.19
C ALA A 83 6.14 4.95 30.97
N GLU A 84 7.04 5.92 31.16
CA GLU A 84 7.52 6.80 30.08
C GLU A 84 8.32 6.02 29.02
N PHE A 85 9.14 5.03 29.42
CA PHE A 85 9.82 4.15 28.46
C PHE A 85 8.86 3.28 27.66
N CYS A 86 7.77 2.79 28.26
CA CYS A 86 6.75 2.05 27.52
C CYS A 86 6.07 2.95 26.48
N ALA A 87 5.71 4.18 26.84
CA ALA A 87 5.14 5.16 25.92
C ALA A 87 6.11 5.52 24.77
N LEU A 88 7.40 5.67 25.07
CA LEU A 88 8.45 5.91 24.07
C LEU A 88 8.53 4.74 23.06
N LEU A 89 8.52 3.50 23.54
CA LEU A 89 8.56 2.32 22.68
C LEU A 89 7.33 2.23 21.77
N GLU A 90 6.14 2.49 22.31
CA GLU A 90 4.91 2.52 21.50
C GLU A 90 4.98 3.56 20.38
N LEU A 91 5.53 4.74 20.65
CA LEU A 91 5.71 5.79 19.65
C LEU A 91 6.77 5.41 18.61
N GLU A 92 7.89 4.81 19.02
CA GLU A 92 8.92 4.30 18.11
C GLU A 92 8.32 3.28 17.14
N ILE A 93 7.57 2.30 17.65
CA ILE A 93 6.92 1.28 16.82
C ILE A 93 5.95 1.92 15.82
N LYS A 94 5.13 2.88 16.26
CA LYS A 94 4.19 3.60 15.38
C LYS A 94 4.91 4.34 14.27
N LEU A 95 5.99 5.07 14.59
CA LEU A 95 6.77 5.82 13.59
C LEU A 95 7.44 4.89 12.58
N LEU A 96 8.08 3.81 13.05
CA LEU A 96 8.72 2.83 12.18
C LEU A 96 7.70 2.12 11.28
N LEU A 97 6.52 1.78 11.80
CA LEU A 97 5.45 1.18 11.02
C LEU A 97 4.99 2.11 9.89
N ILE A 98 4.77 3.39 10.17
CA ILE A 98 4.36 4.38 9.16
C ILE A 98 5.44 4.50 8.07
N ILE A 99 6.73 4.54 8.45
CA ILE A 99 7.85 4.59 7.49
C ILE A 99 7.83 3.34 6.60
N GLU A 100 7.61 2.16 7.18
CA GLU A 100 7.59 0.88 6.46
C GLU A 100 6.39 0.75 5.53
N GLU A 101 5.19 1.12 5.98
CA GLU A 101 3.99 1.17 5.16
C GLU A 101 4.19 2.07 3.94
N TYR A 102 4.78 3.25 4.16
CA TYR A 102 5.07 4.20 3.10
C TYR A 102 6.11 3.64 2.12
N ARG A 103 7.16 2.98 2.62
CA ARG A 103 8.16 2.28 1.81
C ARG A 103 7.51 1.21 0.93
N ASN A 104 6.59 0.42 1.50
CA ASN A 104 5.87 -0.62 0.78
C ASN A 104 4.91 -0.04 -0.26
N LYS A 105 4.26 1.09 0.02
CA LYS A 105 3.42 1.82 -0.94
C LYS A 105 4.24 2.25 -2.16
N ILE A 106 5.40 2.88 -1.96
CA ILE A 106 6.27 3.32 -3.08
C ILE A 106 6.82 2.14 -3.87
N LYS A 107 7.20 1.04 -3.20
CA LYS A 107 7.66 -0.17 -3.89
C LYS A 107 6.59 -0.69 -4.85
N ARG A 108 5.34 -0.82 -4.38
CA ARG A 108 4.19 -1.23 -5.21
C ARG A 108 3.98 -0.29 -6.39
N GLU A 109 3.95 1.01 -6.15
CA GLU A 109 3.76 1.99 -7.23
C GLU A 109 4.90 1.96 -8.27
N LYS A 110 6.16 1.77 -7.82
CA LYS A 110 7.30 1.61 -8.73
C LYS A 110 7.18 0.33 -9.56
N GLU A 111 6.69 -0.75 -8.97
CA GLU A 111 6.47 -2.01 -9.68
C GLU A 111 5.34 -1.90 -10.69
N GLU A 112 4.23 -1.27 -10.34
CA GLU A 112 3.12 -0.98 -11.26
C GLU A 112 3.58 -0.12 -12.44
N ARG A 113 4.37 0.93 -12.19
CA ARG A 113 4.95 1.77 -13.25
C ARG A 113 5.90 0.98 -14.15
N LYS A 114 6.74 0.10 -13.59
CA LYS A 114 7.61 -0.79 -14.38
C LYS A 114 6.78 -1.71 -15.28
N ASN A 115 5.71 -2.31 -14.75
CA ASN A 115 4.82 -3.18 -15.52
C ASN A 115 4.15 -2.42 -16.68
N ILE A 116 3.65 -1.20 -16.43
CA ILE A 116 3.10 -0.34 -17.49
C ILE A 116 4.15 -0.04 -18.56
N GLN A 117 5.38 0.29 -18.15
CA GLN A 117 6.49 0.55 -19.07
C GLN A 117 6.85 -0.68 -19.91
N LEU A 118 6.82 -1.88 -19.33
CA LEU A 118 7.05 -3.12 -20.06
C LEU A 118 6.00 -3.28 -21.17
N ILE A 119 4.71 -3.15 -20.85
CA ILE A 119 3.64 -3.25 -21.84
C ILE A 119 3.75 -2.13 -22.89
N GLN A 120 4.11 -0.92 -22.47
CA GLN A 120 4.29 0.22 -23.38
C GLN A 120 5.40 -0.01 -24.41
N LYS A 121 6.49 -0.69 -24.04
CA LYS A 121 7.56 -1.05 -24.99
C LYS A 121 7.03 -1.94 -26.12
N HIS A 122 6.11 -2.86 -25.81
CA HIS A 122 5.47 -3.71 -26.82
C HIS A 122 4.37 -2.99 -27.62
N ALA A 123 3.67 -2.04 -26.98
CA ALA A 123 2.64 -1.23 -27.63
C ALA A 123 3.21 -0.16 -28.58
N SER A 124 4.48 0.20 -28.44
CA SER A 124 5.11 1.21 -29.28
C SER A 124 5.17 0.73 -30.74
N PRO A 125 4.71 1.54 -31.71
CA PRO A 125 4.76 1.16 -33.12
C PRO A 125 6.22 1.02 -33.56
N LYS A 126 6.51 0.03 -34.40
CA LYS A 126 7.85 -0.17 -34.95
C LYS A 126 8.07 0.89 -36.03
N SER A 127 9.06 1.75 -35.85
CA SER A 127 9.49 2.69 -36.89
C SER A 127 10.32 1.92 -37.92
N GLN A 128 9.78 1.69 -39.11
CA GLN A 128 10.56 1.18 -40.21
C GLN A 128 11.11 2.36 -40.99
N SER A 129 12.43 2.35 -41.26
CA SER A 129 13.03 3.31 -42.19
C SER A 129 12.91 2.70 -43.58
N ASP A 130 12.20 3.38 -44.46
CA ASP A 130 12.21 3.02 -45.86
C ASP A 130 13.56 3.42 -46.51
N SER A 131 13.89 2.80 -47.65
CA SER A 131 15.11 3.11 -48.42
C SER A 131 15.25 4.59 -48.81
N TYR A 132 14.14 5.34 -48.76
CA TYR A 132 14.05 6.76 -49.08
C TYR A 132 14.16 7.71 -47.86
N LYS A 133 14.64 7.23 -46.71
CA LYS A 133 14.85 8.00 -45.46
C LYS A 133 13.56 8.55 -44.79
N PHE A 134 12.38 8.20 -45.29
CA PHE A 134 11.13 8.44 -44.56
C PHE A 134 10.97 7.40 -43.45
N LYS A 135 10.71 7.87 -42.23
CA LYS A 135 10.37 7.02 -41.08
C LYS A 135 8.85 6.94 -41.01
N THR A 136 8.28 5.81 -41.39
CA THR A 136 6.86 5.54 -41.23
C THR A 136 6.65 4.69 -39.98
N ASN A 137 5.75 5.15 -39.10
CA ASN A 137 5.37 4.41 -37.91
C ASN A 137 4.27 3.42 -38.32
N ILE A 138 4.64 2.15 -38.48
CA ILE A 138 3.69 1.11 -38.87
C ILE A 138 3.24 0.42 -37.58
N SER A 139 1.97 0.60 -37.21
CA SER A 139 1.37 -0.15 -36.12
C SER A 139 1.10 -1.59 -36.60
N SER A 140 1.82 -2.56 -36.06
CA SER A 140 1.50 -3.98 -36.24
C SER A 140 0.22 -4.31 -35.48
N THR A 141 -0.52 -5.32 -35.95
CA THR A 141 -1.65 -5.91 -35.21
C THR A 141 -1.26 -6.26 -33.77
N GLU A 142 -0.01 -6.72 -33.56
CA GLU A 142 0.53 -7.04 -32.23
C GLU A 142 0.66 -5.79 -31.34
N SER A 143 1.13 -4.67 -31.90
CA SER A 143 1.25 -3.40 -31.19
C SER A 143 -0.12 -2.83 -30.82
N GLN A 144 -1.12 -2.98 -31.69
CA GLN A 144 -2.50 -2.56 -31.43
C GLN A 144 -3.09 -3.34 -30.25
N TRP A 145 -2.89 -4.66 -30.23
CA TRP A 145 -3.36 -5.45 -29.10
C TRP A 145 -2.59 -5.18 -27.81
N ALA A 146 -1.28 -4.94 -27.87
CA ALA A 146 -0.50 -4.53 -26.69
C ALA A 146 -1.02 -3.20 -26.10
N GLN A 147 -1.53 -2.30 -26.94
CA GLN A 147 -2.19 -1.08 -26.49
C GLN A 147 -3.53 -1.37 -25.77
N VAL A 148 -4.36 -2.29 -26.29
CA VAL A 148 -5.58 -2.74 -25.61
C VAL A 148 -5.26 -3.36 -24.25
N LEU A 149 -4.26 -4.24 -24.18
CA LEU A 149 -3.82 -4.85 -22.92
C LEU A 149 -3.29 -3.82 -21.91
N LYS A 150 -2.63 -2.76 -22.41
CA LYS A 150 -2.18 -1.64 -21.56
C LYS A 150 -3.35 -0.92 -20.93
N GLU A 151 -4.39 -0.63 -21.70
CA GLU A 151 -5.60 0.05 -21.22
C GLU A 151 -6.32 -0.79 -20.17
N ILE A 152 -6.43 -2.10 -20.39
CA ILE A 152 -6.96 -3.04 -19.39
C ILE A 152 -6.12 -2.99 -18.11
N TYR A 153 -4.79 -3.08 -18.20
CA TYR A 153 -3.93 -3.02 -17.02
C TYR A 153 -4.05 -1.71 -16.25
N ILE A 154 -4.10 -0.57 -16.95
CA ILE A 154 -4.29 0.74 -16.33
C ILE A 154 -5.62 0.78 -15.58
N SER A 155 -6.70 0.27 -16.18
CA SER A 155 -8.01 0.21 -15.53
C SER A 155 -8.04 -0.70 -14.29
N LEU A 156 -7.21 -1.76 -14.24
CA LEU A 156 -7.04 -2.65 -13.08
C LEU A 156 -6.21 -2.03 -11.95
N CYS A 157 -5.30 -1.11 -12.27
CA CYS A 157 -4.50 -0.39 -11.28
C CYS A 157 -5.28 0.72 -10.58
N GLN A 158 -6.28 1.31 -11.25
CA GLN A 158 -7.11 2.34 -10.65
C GLN A 158 -8.10 1.73 -9.65
N PRO A 159 -8.25 2.31 -8.45
CA PRO A 159 -9.11 1.74 -7.43
C PRO A 159 -10.60 1.99 -7.63
N ASP A 160 -10.97 2.80 -8.62
CA ASP A 160 -12.33 3.30 -8.82
C ASP A 160 -13.29 2.22 -9.36
N ILE A 161 -14.56 2.30 -8.94
CA ILE A 161 -15.61 1.37 -9.38
C ILE A 161 -15.80 1.44 -10.90
N TRP A 162 -15.75 2.65 -11.48
CA TRP A 162 -15.88 2.85 -12.91
C TRP A 162 -14.73 2.25 -13.70
N SER A 163 -13.49 2.33 -13.19
CA SER A 163 -12.35 1.71 -13.85
C SER A 163 -12.45 0.19 -13.80
N GLN A 164 -12.95 -0.39 -12.70
CA GLN A 164 -13.21 -1.83 -12.61
C GLN A 164 -14.29 -2.29 -13.60
N LEU A 165 -15.40 -1.57 -13.72
CA LEU A 165 -16.45 -1.89 -14.70
C LEU A 165 -15.91 -1.84 -16.13
N ASN A 166 -15.08 -0.83 -16.44
CA ASN A 166 -14.38 -0.76 -17.72
C ASN A 166 -13.43 -1.94 -17.92
N ALA A 167 -12.66 -2.32 -16.91
CA ALA A 167 -11.77 -3.48 -16.97
C ALA A 167 -12.54 -4.77 -17.28
N ILE A 168 -13.67 -5.00 -16.59
CA ILE A 168 -14.56 -6.15 -16.80
C ILE A 168 -15.09 -6.16 -18.23
N ARG A 169 -15.59 -5.02 -18.72
CA ARG A 169 -16.10 -4.88 -20.09
C ARG A 169 -15.03 -5.19 -21.13
N HIS A 170 -13.86 -4.56 -21.04
CA HIS A 170 -12.76 -4.81 -21.97
C HIS A 170 -12.28 -6.27 -21.92
N LEU A 171 -12.27 -6.90 -20.73
CA LEU A 171 -11.95 -8.31 -20.60
C LEU A 171 -13.02 -9.21 -21.24
N GLN A 172 -14.31 -8.89 -21.12
CA GLN A 172 -15.39 -9.61 -21.79
C GLN A 172 -15.25 -9.56 -23.31
N ASP A 173 -14.88 -8.39 -23.86
CA ASP A 173 -14.61 -8.25 -25.30
C ASP A 173 -13.41 -9.14 -25.72
N THR A 174 -12.34 -9.16 -24.93
CA THR A 174 -11.16 -10.01 -25.24
C THR A 174 -11.41 -11.51 -25.09
N ILE A 175 -12.35 -11.94 -24.26
CA ILE A 175 -12.75 -13.36 -24.15
C ILE A 175 -13.35 -13.84 -25.47
N SER A 176 -14.16 -12.99 -26.10
CA SER A 176 -14.76 -13.28 -27.41
C SER A 176 -13.69 -13.52 -28.47
N SER A 177 -12.50 -12.90 -28.34
CA SER A 177 -11.39 -13.04 -29.28
C SER A 177 -10.41 -14.19 -28.98
N PHE A 178 -10.09 -14.45 -27.71
CA PHE A 178 -8.97 -15.36 -27.35
C PHE A 178 -9.36 -16.63 -26.58
N ASN A 179 -10.60 -16.71 -26.08
CA ASN A 179 -11.16 -17.85 -25.34
C ASN A 179 -10.18 -18.61 -24.41
N SER A 180 -9.37 -17.90 -23.62
CA SER A 180 -8.33 -18.52 -22.78
C SER A 180 -8.81 -18.77 -21.35
N LYS A 181 -8.33 -19.86 -20.73
CA LYS A 181 -8.63 -20.18 -19.31
C LYS A 181 -8.15 -19.08 -18.36
N HIS A 182 -7.02 -18.44 -18.67
CA HIS A 182 -6.44 -17.35 -17.88
C HIS A 182 -7.38 -16.14 -17.80
N ILE A 183 -7.91 -15.69 -18.95
CA ILE A 183 -8.81 -14.54 -18.99
C ILE A 183 -10.13 -14.85 -18.26
N ARG A 184 -10.67 -16.07 -18.38
CA ARG A 184 -11.86 -16.49 -17.62
C ARG A 184 -11.63 -16.46 -16.11
N ASN A 185 -10.48 -16.91 -15.64
CA ASN A 185 -10.13 -16.86 -14.22
C ASN A 185 -10.03 -15.41 -13.72
N ILE A 186 -9.40 -14.53 -14.50
CA ILE A 186 -9.29 -13.09 -14.18
C ILE A 186 -10.67 -12.46 -14.12
N LEU A 187 -11.53 -12.73 -15.12
CA LEU A 187 -12.91 -12.23 -15.13
C LEU A 187 -13.70 -12.70 -13.92
N CYS A 188 -13.62 -13.98 -13.56
CA CYS A 188 -14.30 -14.53 -12.39
C CYS A 188 -13.85 -13.85 -11.08
N LEU A 189 -12.56 -13.54 -10.96
CA LEU A 189 -12.04 -12.81 -9.80
C LEU A 189 -12.58 -11.38 -9.73
N LEU A 190 -12.62 -10.66 -10.86
CA LEU A 190 -13.14 -9.28 -10.91
C LEU A 190 -14.65 -9.21 -10.71
N GLN A 191 -15.41 -10.16 -11.27
CA GLN A 191 -16.85 -10.27 -11.04
C GLN A 191 -17.15 -10.58 -9.57
N ARG A 192 -16.37 -11.45 -8.93
CA ARG A 192 -16.49 -11.72 -7.49
C ARG A 192 -16.16 -10.48 -6.66
N GLU A 193 -15.12 -9.73 -7.04
CA GLU A 193 -14.77 -8.48 -6.38
C GLU A 193 -15.94 -7.47 -6.44
N ASN A 194 -16.54 -7.30 -7.62
CA ASN A 194 -17.70 -6.42 -7.82
C ASN A 194 -18.92 -6.91 -7.02
N ALA A 195 -19.17 -8.22 -6.97
CA ALA A 195 -20.24 -8.79 -6.15
C ALA A 195 -20.03 -8.48 -4.65
N LEU A 196 -18.79 -8.61 -4.14
CA LEU A 196 -18.46 -8.27 -2.75
C LEU A 196 -18.61 -6.76 -2.49
N PHE A 197 -18.22 -5.93 -3.46
CA PHE A 197 -18.41 -4.49 -3.38
C PHE A 197 -19.89 -4.12 -3.28
N ASN A 198 -20.75 -4.71 -4.13
CA ASN A 198 -22.20 -4.49 -4.09
C ASN A 198 -22.86 -4.98 -2.80
N MET A 199 -22.23 -5.92 -2.09
CA MET A 199 -22.65 -6.38 -0.76
C MET A 199 -22.17 -5.47 0.39
N GLY A 200 -21.40 -4.41 0.10
CA GLY A 200 -20.90 -3.47 1.10
C GLY A 200 -19.64 -3.95 1.84
N VAL A 201 -18.88 -4.90 1.28
CA VAL A 201 -17.62 -5.35 1.86
C VAL A 201 -16.55 -4.26 1.73
N ARG A 202 -15.77 -4.04 2.81
CA ARG A 202 -14.71 -3.03 2.85
C ARG A 202 -13.61 -3.33 1.83
N GLU A 203 -13.08 -2.28 1.19
CA GLU A 203 -12.00 -2.38 0.19
C GLU A 203 -10.72 -3.08 0.71
N GLU A 204 -10.45 -2.95 2.00
CA GLU A 204 -9.34 -3.63 2.68
C GLU A 204 -9.38 -5.15 2.48
N GLN A 205 -10.59 -5.73 2.43
CA GLN A 205 -10.80 -7.18 2.31
C GLN A 205 -10.79 -7.64 0.86
N THR A 206 -11.12 -6.75 -0.09
CA THR A 206 -11.14 -7.05 -1.52
C THR A 206 -9.80 -6.76 -2.21
N PHE A 207 -8.91 -6.00 -1.57
CA PHE A 207 -7.57 -5.66 -2.07
C PHE A 207 -6.77 -6.90 -2.53
N LEU A 208 -6.79 -7.99 -1.75
CA LEU A 208 -6.05 -9.21 -2.10
C LEU A 208 -6.57 -9.88 -3.39
N LEU A 209 -7.88 -9.78 -3.64
CA LEU A 209 -8.50 -10.28 -4.87
C LEU A 209 -7.99 -9.51 -6.08
N ARG A 210 -7.88 -8.18 -5.94
CA ARG A 210 -7.36 -7.28 -6.98
C ARG A 210 -5.89 -7.53 -7.27
N GLU A 211 -5.06 -7.64 -6.25
CA GLU A 211 -3.63 -7.97 -6.42
C GLU A 211 -3.45 -9.32 -7.10
N ARG A 212 -4.26 -10.32 -6.75
CA ARG A 212 -4.24 -11.61 -7.45
C ARG A 212 -4.63 -11.49 -8.91
N ALA A 213 -5.66 -10.70 -9.23
CA ALA A 213 -6.07 -10.46 -10.62
C ALA A 213 -4.94 -9.76 -11.42
N LYS A 214 -4.28 -8.75 -10.85
CA LYS A 214 -3.11 -8.09 -11.46
C LYS A 214 -1.96 -9.07 -11.72
N MET A 215 -1.61 -9.90 -10.75
CA MET A 215 -0.55 -10.90 -10.90
C MET A 215 -0.86 -11.90 -12.02
N LEU A 216 -2.09 -12.44 -12.06
CA LEU A 216 -2.53 -13.36 -13.11
C LEU A 216 -2.55 -12.69 -14.49
N PHE A 217 -2.93 -11.42 -14.56
CA PHE A 217 -2.89 -10.66 -15.80
C PHE A 217 -1.45 -10.47 -16.31
N MET A 218 -0.50 -10.19 -15.42
CA MET A 218 0.92 -10.10 -15.79
C MET A 218 1.50 -11.45 -16.21
N GLU A 219 1.10 -12.55 -15.58
CA GLU A 219 1.45 -13.91 -16.01
C GLU A 219 0.89 -14.21 -17.41
N PHE A 220 -0.36 -13.82 -17.67
CA PHE A 220 -0.96 -13.93 -18.99
C PHE A 220 -0.19 -13.14 -20.05
N ILE A 221 0.19 -11.88 -19.77
CA ILE A 221 1.01 -11.09 -20.70
C ILE A 221 2.35 -11.77 -20.98
N LYS A 222 3.01 -12.30 -19.95
CA LYS A 222 4.32 -12.98 -20.11
C LYS A 222 4.24 -14.23 -20.96
N THR A 223 3.14 -14.98 -20.87
CA THR A 223 2.90 -16.23 -21.61
C THR A 223 2.31 -16.01 -23.00
N PHE A 224 1.83 -14.79 -23.29
CA PHE A 224 1.28 -14.46 -24.60
C PHE A 224 2.36 -14.51 -25.68
N LYS A 225 2.03 -15.09 -26.84
CA LYS A 225 2.97 -15.52 -27.91
C LYS A 225 3.94 -14.45 -28.42
N TRP A 226 3.67 -13.15 -28.26
CA TRP A 226 4.58 -12.08 -28.69
C TRP A 226 5.91 -12.05 -27.92
N ASN A 227 5.95 -12.58 -26.70
CA ASN A 227 7.12 -12.47 -25.83
C ASN A 227 8.25 -13.46 -26.18
N GLN A 228 8.03 -14.37 -27.13
CA GLN A 228 9.09 -15.28 -27.62
C GLN A 228 10.10 -14.60 -28.56
N SER A 229 9.84 -13.36 -28.97
CA SER A 229 10.71 -12.59 -29.86
C SER A 229 11.71 -11.67 -29.14
N VAL A 230 11.64 -11.57 -27.81
CA VAL A 230 12.54 -10.72 -27.01
C VAL A 230 13.46 -11.63 -26.20
N PRO A 231 14.78 -11.68 -26.49
CA PRO A 231 15.71 -12.39 -25.65
C PRO A 231 15.72 -11.75 -24.26
N THR A 232 15.53 -12.57 -23.23
CA THR A 232 15.72 -12.17 -21.84
C THR A 232 17.19 -11.82 -21.63
N THR A 233 17.49 -10.52 -21.53
CA THR A 233 18.79 -10.01 -21.07
C THR A 233 18.71 -9.57 -19.62
#